data_AF-L1JQJ3-F1
#
_entry.id   AF-L1JQJ3-F1
#
_cell.length_a   1.000
_cell.length_b   1.000
_cell.length_c   1.000
_cell.angle_alpha   90.00
_cell.angle_beta   90.00
_cell.angle_gamma   90.00
#
_symmetry.space_group_name_H-M   'P 1'
#
loop_
_entity.id
_entity.type
_entity.pdbx_description
1 polymer ?
#
loop_
_entity_poly.entity_id
_entity_poly.type
_entity_poly.pdbx_seq_one_letter_code
_entity_poly.pdbx_strand_id
1 'polypeptide(L)'
;VEKRQRSMMLYRILPRHAVVQLRRRKQVVDVFDVASVFFSDLVGYTDLAGKTSPIEIVAMLNDLYTKFDRLVEKHHVCKVDTIGDAYMVIAGAGVHSTCDGPEAASRVAKFALDALDLVARSDYGIRMRAGIASGPVVAAVLGSAVPKYSFFGDTVNTASRMESTGEAGKLQVTEETRNLLEQSKSKFTIIERMHANGQAGVLVKGKGLMQTYWI
;
A
#
# COMPACT_ATOMS: atom_id res chain seq x y z
N VAL A 1 17.89 29.43 -10.63
CA VAL A 1 17.80 28.56 -9.43
C VAL A 1 16.35 28.18 -9.12
N GLU A 2 15.43 29.15 -9.11
CA GLU A 2 14.00 28.96 -8.78
C GLU A 2 13.21 27.97 -9.67
N LYS A 3 13.40 27.99 -11.01
CA LYS A 3 12.80 27.00 -11.93
C LYS A 3 13.21 25.55 -11.65
N ARG A 4 14.43 25.34 -11.13
CA ARG A 4 15.01 24.02 -10.82
C ARG A 4 14.40 23.47 -9.52
N GLN A 5 14.27 24.32 -8.51
CA GLN A 5 13.61 23.98 -7.23
C GLN A 5 12.11 23.70 -7.40
N ARG A 6 11.38 24.52 -8.17
CA ARG A 6 9.96 24.24 -8.52
C ARG A 6 9.80 22.91 -9.24
N SER A 7 10.70 22.59 -10.17
CA SER A 7 10.67 21.31 -10.89
C SER A 7 10.99 20.12 -9.99
N MET A 8 11.92 20.26 -9.03
CA MET A 8 12.23 19.21 -8.06
C MET A 8 11.04 18.88 -7.15
N MET A 9 10.31 19.89 -6.65
CA MET A 9 9.10 19.63 -5.85
C MET A 9 8.01 18.91 -6.65
N LEU A 10 7.80 19.31 -7.90
CA LEU A 10 6.85 18.63 -8.80
C LEU A 10 7.16 17.15 -9.00
N TYR A 11 8.45 16.79 -9.13
CA TYR A 11 8.88 15.39 -9.28
C TYR A 11 8.78 14.57 -7.99
N ARG A 12 8.55 15.19 -6.83
CA ARG A 12 8.22 14.48 -5.59
C ARG A 12 6.74 14.11 -5.51
N ILE A 13 5.90 14.78 -6.29
CA ILE A 13 4.43 14.62 -6.28
C ILE A 13 3.97 13.78 -7.46
N LEU A 14 4.62 13.92 -8.62
CA LEU A 14 4.25 13.24 -9.87
C LEU A 14 5.46 12.57 -10.51
N PRO A 15 5.28 11.38 -11.11
CA PRO A 15 6.31 10.75 -11.94
C PRO A 15 6.82 11.68 -13.05
N ARG A 16 8.10 11.56 -13.42
CA ARG A 16 8.73 12.44 -14.41
C ARG A 16 8.00 12.45 -15.75
N HIS A 17 7.56 11.29 -16.23
CA HIS A 17 6.85 11.18 -17.51
C HIS A 17 5.47 11.86 -17.43
N ALA A 18 4.76 11.72 -16.31
CA ALA A 18 3.49 12.39 -16.06
C ALA A 18 3.64 13.91 -16.14
N VAL A 19 4.68 14.48 -15.51
CA VAL A 19 4.97 15.93 -15.59
C VAL A 19 5.23 16.37 -17.04
N VAL A 20 5.96 15.57 -17.82
CA VAL A 20 6.23 15.89 -19.24
C VAL A 20 4.95 15.88 -20.07
N GLN A 21 4.08 14.90 -19.86
CA GLN A 21 2.81 14.80 -20.57
C GLN A 21 1.83 15.92 -20.19
N LEU A 22 1.74 16.27 -18.90
CA LEU A 22 0.92 17.39 -18.42
C LEU A 22 1.37 18.73 -18.99
N ARG A 23 2.69 18.96 -19.11
CA ARG A 23 3.24 20.16 -19.78
C ARG A 23 2.81 20.25 -21.25
N ARG A 24 2.54 19.11 -21.89
CA ARG A 24 2.02 19.02 -23.26
C ARG A 24 0.48 19.03 -23.33
N ARG A 25 -0.21 19.29 -22.20
CA ARG A 25 -1.68 19.23 -22.07
C ARG A 25 -2.28 17.89 -22.51
N LYS A 26 -1.51 16.80 -22.36
CA LYS A 26 -2.00 15.45 -22.62
C LYS A 26 -2.52 14.83 -21.33
N GLN A 27 -3.55 14.00 -21.47
CA GLN A 27 -3.99 13.14 -20.38
C GLN A 27 -2.90 12.11 -20.07
N VAL A 28 -2.63 11.90 -18.78
CA VAL A 28 -1.69 10.88 -18.30
C VAL A 28 -2.51 9.68 -17.86
N VAL A 29 -2.36 8.58 -18.58
CA VAL A 29 -2.93 7.27 -18.24
C VAL A 29 -1.85 6.23 -18.51
N ASP A 30 -1.50 5.46 -17.49
CA ASP A 30 -0.56 4.36 -17.57
C ASP A 30 -1.26 3.07 -17.17
N VAL A 31 -1.00 1.99 -17.92
CA VAL A 31 -1.54 0.66 -17.64
C VAL A 31 -0.39 -0.25 -17.25
N PHE A 32 -0.55 -0.97 -16.15
CA PHE A 32 0.42 -1.93 -15.64
C PHE A 32 -0.25 -3.28 -15.51
N ASP A 33 0.32 -4.31 -16.15
CA ASP A 33 -0.26 -5.65 -16.17
C ASP A 33 -0.22 -6.33 -14.80
N VAL A 34 0.85 -6.09 -14.04
CA VAL A 34 1.03 -6.65 -12.69
C VAL A 34 1.68 -5.62 -11.79
N ALA A 35 0.98 -5.27 -10.72
CA ALA A 35 1.49 -4.51 -9.59
C ALA A 35 1.02 -5.15 -8.29
N SER A 36 1.77 -4.94 -7.21
CA SER A 36 1.39 -5.37 -5.86
C SER A 36 1.04 -4.14 -5.03
N VAL A 37 -0.17 -4.14 -4.47
CA VAL A 37 -0.77 -3.01 -3.76
C VAL A 37 -0.95 -3.40 -2.30
N PHE A 38 -0.49 -2.54 -1.39
CA PHE A 38 -0.63 -2.67 0.06
C PHE A 38 -1.58 -1.63 0.61
N PHE A 39 -2.44 -2.06 1.52
CA PHE A 39 -3.24 -1.21 2.41
C PHE A 39 -2.99 -1.58 3.86
N SER A 40 -3.05 -0.58 4.73
CA SER A 40 -2.98 -0.75 6.17
C SER A 40 -4.03 0.09 6.87
N ASP A 41 -4.35 -0.28 8.10
CA ASP A 41 -5.24 0.43 9.01
C ASP A 41 -4.73 0.28 10.45
N LEU A 42 -4.88 1.33 11.27
CA LEU A 42 -4.40 1.34 12.65
C LEU A 42 -5.54 0.94 13.59
N VAL A 43 -5.55 -0.32 13.98
CA VAL A 43 -6.50 -0.87 14.94
C VAL A 43 -6.30 -0.21 16.31
N GLY A 44 -7.36 0.40 16.83
CA GLY A 44 -7.37 1.16 18.08
C GLY A 44 -7.15 2.67 17.90
N TYR A 45 -6.85 3.13 16.68
CA TYR A 45 -6.63 4.55 16.39
C TYR A 45 -7.84 5.43 16.70
N THR A 46 -9.04 5.04 16.26
CA THR A 46 -10.26 5.84 16.49
C THR A 46 -10.53 6.07 17.98
N ASP A 47 -10.36 5.03 18.80
CA ASP A 47 -10.53 5.14 20.25
C ASP A 47 -9.45 6.01 20.90
N LEU A 48 -8.21 5.89 20.44
CA LEU A 48 -7.10 6.72 20.90
C LEU A 48 -7.32 8.19 20.55
N ALA A 49 -7.73 8.46 19.30
CA ALA A 49 -8.00 9.80 18.79
C ALA A 49 -9.16 10.49 19.53
N GLY A 50 -10.14 9.73 20.01
CA GLY A 50 -11.23 10.26 20.84
C GLY A 50 -10.82 10.64 22.27
N LYS A 51 -9.69 10.13 22.77
CA LYS A 51 -9.22 10.32 24.17
C LYS A 51 -7.98 11.20 24.29
N THR A 52 -7.33 11.50 23.19
CA THR A 52 -6.02 12.16 23.13
C THR A 52 -6.16 13.53 22.49
N SER A 53 -5.27 14.48 22.80
CA SER A 53 -5.35 15.79 22.15
C SER A 53 -5.04 15.67 20.65
N PRO A 54 -5.66 16.50 19.79
CA PRO A 54 -5.36 16.50 18.36
C PRO A 54 -3.87 16.72 18.04
N ILE A 55 -3.17 17.52 18.86
CA ILE A 55 -1.74 17.81 18.69
C ILE A 55 -0.89 16.55 18.90
N GLU A 56 -1.18 15.77 19.94
CA GLU A 56 -0.49 14.51 20.23
C GLU A 56 -0.79 13.45 19.16
N ILE A 57 -2.03 13.37 18.66
CA ILE A 57 -2.38 12.47 17.55
C ILE A 57 -1.61 12.82 16.29
N VAL A 58 -1.52 14.10 15.95
CA VAL A 58 -0.74 14.57 14.80
C VAL A 58 0.75 14.24 14.97
N ALA A 59 1.30 14.42 16.18
CA ALA A 59 2.70 14.07 16.46
C ALA A 59 2.97 12.57 16.29
N MET A 60 2.07 11.72 16.79
CA MET A 60 2.15 10.26 16.67
C MET A 60 2.06 9.80 15.21
N LEU A 61 1.09 10.31 14.44
CA LEU A 61 0.96 9.99 13.02
C LEU A 61 2.18 10.45 12.23
N ASN A 62 2.70 11.65 12.50
CA ASN A 62 3.88 12.16 11.82
C ASN A 62 5.14 11.32 12.12
N ASP A 63 5.34 10.89 13.36
CA ASP A 63 6.43 9.97 13.73
C ASP A 63 6.30 8.63 12.99
N LEU A 64 5.10 8.04 13.00
CA LEU A 64 4.84 6.77 12.33
C LEU A 64 5.06 6.86 10.81
N TYR A 65 4.51 7.89 10.16
CA TYR A 65 4.64 8.08 8.72
C TYR A 65 6.07 8.43 8.31
N THR A 66 6.82 9.18 9.13
CA THR A 66 8.25 9.41 8.89
C THR A 66 9.02 8.09 8.90
N LYS A 67 8.68 7.17 9.81
CA LYS A 67 9.28 5.84 9.87
C LYS A 67 8.87 4.96 8.69
N PHE A 68 7.60 5.01 8.26
CA PHE A 68 7.15 4.32 7.05
C PHE A 68 7.80 4.87 5.79
N ASP A 69 8.01 6.18 5.66
CA ASP A 69 8.72 6.79 4.53
C ASP A 69 10.16 6.23 4.42
N ARG A 70 10.84 5.96 5.54
CA ARG A 70 12.15 5.28 5.52
C ARG A 70 12.06 3.83 5.03
N LEU A 71 10.98 3.11 5.38
CA LEU A 71 10.74 1.76 4.87
C LEU A 71 10.40 1.77 3.37
N VAL A 72 9.69 2.79 2.90
CA VAL A 72 9.39 3.01 1.47
C VAL A 72 10.70 3.09 0.68
N GLU A 73 11.65 3.89 1.16
CA GLU A 73 12.98 4.01 0.56
C GLU A 73 13.78 2.69 0.65
N LYS A 74 13.80 2.04 1.83
CA LYS A 74 14.53 0.79 2.09
C LYS A 74 14.10 -0.34 1.16
N HIS A 75 12.80 -0.48 0.91
CA HIS A 75 12.24 -1.59 0.12
C HIS A 75 11.98 -1.23 -1.35
N HIS A 76 12.32 -0.01 -1.77
CA HIS A 76 12.12 0.48 -3.13
C HIS A 76 10.68 0.31 -3.62
N VAL A 77 9.73 0.72 -2.77
CA VAL A 77 8.29 0.74 -3.03
C VAL A 77 7.83 2.19 -3.18
N CYS A 78 6.65 2.41 -3.77
CA CYS A 78 6.10 3.75 -3.99
C CYS A 78 4.97 4.02 -3.00
N LYS A 79 5.09 5.08 -2.20
CA LYS A 79 3.96 5.64 -1.45
C LYS A 79 2.93 6.21 -2.43
N VAL A 80 1.66 5.86 -2.25
CA VAL A 80 0.58 6.36 -3.13
C VAL A 80 -0.14 7.53 -2.49
N ASP A 81 -0.79 7.30 -1.36
CA ASP A 81 -1.51 8.32 -0.59
C ASP A 81 -1.66 7.85 0.86
N THR A 82 -2.14 8.75 1.71
CA THR A 82 -2.62 8.45 3.06
C THR A 82 -4.12 8.71 3.10
N ILE A 83 -4.91 7.75 3.58
CA ILE A 83 -6.38 7.85 3.62
C ILE A 83 -6.83 7.78 5.08
N GLY A 84 -6.97 8.94 5.72
CA GLY A 84 -7.14 8.97 7.18
C GLY A 84 -5.88 8.46 7.87
N ASP A 85 -6.01 7.41 8.67
CA ASP A 85 -4.91 6.70 9.32
C ASP A 85 -4.30 5.58 8.43
N ALA A 86 -4.97 5.23 7.32
CA ALA A 86 -4.50 4.20 6.40
C ALA A 86 -3.31 4.65 5.55
N TYR A 87 -2.36 3.74 5.34
CA TYR A 87 -1.16 3.95 4.52
C TYR A 87 -1.15 3.03 3.30
N MET A 88 -1.05 3.62 2.10
CA MET A 88 -1.10 2.88 0.83
C MET A 88 0.25 2.90 0.10
N VAL A 89 0.70 1.72 -0.33
CA VAL A 89 1.97 1.52 -1.03
C VAL A 89 1.77 0.62 -2.25
N ILE A 90 2.59 0.81 -3.29
CA ILE A 90 2.57 0.00 -4.51
C ILE A 90 3.98 -0.29 -5.04
N ALA A 91 4.17 -1.45 -5.65
CA ALA A 91 5.35 -1.79 -6.47
C ALA A 91 4.92 -2.46 -7.78
N GLY A 92 5.81 -2.47 -8.79
CA GLY A 92 5.47 -2.90 -10.16
C GLY A 92 4.72 -1.83 -10.97
N ALA A 93 4.52 -0.64 -10.41
CA ALA A 93 3.89 0.49 -11.06
C ALA A 93 4.48 1.84 -10.60
N GLY A 94 4.15 2.92 -11.32
CA GLY A 94 4.60 4.27 -11.01
C GLY A 94 6.12 4.45 -11.13
N VAL A 95 6.76 5.05 -10.12
CA VAL A 95 8.21 5.35 -10.14
C VAL A 95 9.07 4.07 -10.13
N HIS A 96 8.51 2.96 -9.67
CA HIS A 96 9.17 1.65 -9.60
C HIS A 96 8.56 0.62 -10.55
N SER A 97 8.12 1.04 -11.74
CA SER A 97 7.51 0.16 -12.75
C SER A 97 8.49 -0.82 -13.44
N THR A 98 9.77 -0.82 -13.05
CA THR A 98 10.82 -1.61 -13.73
C THR A 98 11.05 -2.98 -13.11
N CYS A 99 10.41 -3.32 -12.00
CA CYS A 99 10.48 -4.66 -11.41
C CYS A 99 9.37 -5.55 -11.96
N ASP A 100 9.65 -6.85 -12.07
CA ASP A 100 8.64 -7.85 -12.42
C ASP A 100 7.64 -8.08 -11.26
N GLY A 101 6.58 -8.85 -11.53
CA GLY A 101 5.54 -9.17 -10.56
C GLY A 101 6.06 -9.83 -9.28
N PRO A 102 6.88 -10.89 -9.36
CA PRO A 102 7.44 -11.56 -8.16
C PRO A 102 8.30 -10.63 -7.29
N GLU A 103 9.16 -9.82 -7.89
CA GLU A 103 9.97 -8.84 -7.16
C GLU A 103 9.11 -7.74 -6.56
N ALA A 104 8.09 -7.25 -7.28
CA ALA A 104 7.13 -6.27 -6.76
C ALA A 104 6.41 -6.81 -5.51
N ALA A 105 5.86 -8.02 -5.59
CA ALA A 105 5.20 -8.68 -4.46
C ALA A 105 6.14 -8.84 -3.27
N SER A 106 7.37 -9.30 -3.52
CA SER A 106 8.39 -9.49 -2.48
C SER A 106 8.75 -8.20 -1.75
N ARG A 107 8.94 -7.09 -2.48
CA ARG A 107 9.24 -5.78 -1.90
C ARG A 107 8.12 -5.26 -1.03
N VAL A 108 6.88 -5.38 -1.51
CA VAL A 108 5.70 -4.92 -0.77
C VAL A 108 5.46 -5.79 0.48
N ALA A 109 5.66 -7.10 0.39
CA ALA A 109 5.55 -8.00 1.55
C ALA A 109 6.62 -7.68 2.62
N LYS A 110 7.88 -7.47 2.23
CA LYS A 110 8.95 -7.07 3.17
C LYS A 110 8.68 -5.72 3.83
N PHE A 111 8.20 -4.75 3.05
CA PHE A 111 7.76 -3.46 3.58
C PHE A 111 6.65 -3.65 4.63
N ALA A 112 5.63 -4.44 4.30
CA ALA A 112 4.49 -4.69 5.16
C ALA A 112 4.89 -5.35 6.49
N LEU A 113 5.76 -6.36 6.46
CA LEU A 113 6.26 -7.05 7.65
C LEU A 113 7.08 -6.11 8.55
N ASP A 114 8.00 -5.33 7.97
CA ASP A 114 8.76 -4.34 8.74
C ASP A 114 7.84 -3.27 9.34
N ALA A 115 6.79 -2.86 8.63
CA ALA A 115 5.82 -1.87 9.11
C ALA A 115 4.96 -2.44 10.26
N LEU A 116 4.54 -3.71 10.17
CA LEU A 116 3.85 -4.43 11.26
C LEU A 116 4.70 -4.48 12.52
N ASP A 117 5.96 -4.89 12.39
CA ASP A 117 6.92 -4.93 13.49
C ASP A 117 7.15 -3.55 14.10
N LEU A 118 7.23 -2.51 13.27
CA LEU A 118 7.44 -1.15 13.73
C LEU A 118 6.27 -0.64 14.58
N VAL A 119 5.04 -0.88 14.13
CA VAL A 119 3.83 -0.50 14.89
C VAL A 119 3.74 -1.34 16.17
N ALA A 120 4.02 -2.65 16.08
CA ALA A 120 3.95 -3.55 17.23
C ALA A 120 4.93 -3.21 18.35
N ARG A 121 6.08 -2.59 18.03
CA ARG A 121 7.09 -2.12 18.98
C ARG A 121 6.88 -0.67 19.43
N SER A 122 5.84 -0.01 18.95
CA SER A 122 5.54 1.35 19.37
C SER A 122 4.80 1.37 20.71
N ASP A 123 5.01 2.42 21.49
CA ASP A 123 4.36 2.60 22.80
C ASP A 123 2.97 3.25 22.69
N TYR A 124 2.43 3.38 21.48
CA TYR A 124 1.15 4.05 21.21
C TYR A 124 -0.08 3.20 21.56
N GLY A 125 0.10 1.93 21.92
CA GLY A 125 -1.01 1.04 22.28
C GLY A 125 -1.93 0.68 21.10
N ILE A 126 -1.43 0.83 19.87
CA ILE A 126 -2.16 0.51 18.63
C ILE A 126 -1.55 -0.73 17.95
N ARG A 127 -2.33 -1.36 17.08
CA ARG A 127 -1.86 -2.45 16.21
C ARG A 127 -2.14 -2.06 14.77
N MET A 128 -1.42 -2.66 13.84
CA MET A 128 -1.71 -2.49 12.41
C MET A 128 -2.27 -3.78 11.85
N ARG A 129 -3.32 -3.70 11.04
CA ARG A 129 -3.71 -4.79 10.14
C ARG A 129 -3.38 -4.38 8.72
N ALA A 130 -3.06 -5.36 7.88
CA ALA A 130 -2.59 -5.07 6.53
C ALA A 130 -3.07 -6.09 5.51
N GLY A 131 -3.23 -5.63 4.27
CA GLY A 131 -3.66 -6.42 3.13
C GLY A 131 -2.82 -6.16 1.89
N ILE A 132 -2.51 -7.21 1.13
CA ILE A 132 -1.88 -7.10 -0.20
C ILE A 132 -2.71 -7.83 -1.25
N ALA A 133 -2.91 -7.18 -2.39
CA ALA A 133 -3.37 -7.84 -3.61
C ALA A 133 -2.44 -7.51 -4.78
N SER A 134 -2.32 -8.45 -5.71
CA SER A 134 -1.49 -8.31 -6.90
C SER A 134 -2.31 -8.53 -8.16
N GLY A 135 -2.03 -7.76 -9.21
CA GLY A 135 -2.77 -7.83 -10.47
C GLY A 135 -2.70 -6.52 -11.27
N PRO A 136 -3.53 -6.38 -12.31
CA PRO A 136 -3.48 -5.22 -13.19
C PRO A 136 -3.98 -3.95 -12.52
N VAL A 137 -3.30 -2.84 -12.78
CA VAL A 137 -3.66 -1.51 -12.27
C VAL A 137 -3.54 -0.45 -13.35
N VAL A 138 -4.39 0.56 -13.25
CA VAL A 138 -4.33 1.75 -14.10
C VAL A 138 -3.96 2.94 -13.23
N ALA A 139 -2.97 3.72 -13.65
CA ALA A 139 -2.64 4.98 -13.01
C ALA A 139 -3.05 6.16 -13.89
N ALA A 140 -3.54 7.23 -13.29
CA ALA A 140 -3.87 8.45 -14.00
C ALA A 140 -3.56 9.69 -13.18
N VAL A 141 -3.26 10.80 -13.85
CA VAL A 141 -3.24 12.11 -13.18
C VAL A 141 -4.63 12.73 -13.21
N LEU A 142 -5.23 12.91 -12.04
CA LEU A 142 -6.53 13.54 -11.86
C LEU A 142 -6.41 14.90 -11.16
N GLY A 143 -7.38 15.79 -11.43
CA GLY A 143 -7.47 17.12 -10.83
C GLY A 143 -6.66 18.18 -11.59
N SER A 144 -7.26 19.35 -11.81
CA SER A 144 -6.63 20.46 -12.53
C SER A 144 -5.88 21.43 -11.62
N ALA A 145 -6.43 21.72 -10.43
CA ALA A 145 -5.82 22.62 -9.46
C ALA A 145 -4.75 21.94 -8.59
N VAL A 146 -5.00 20.70 -8.17
CA VAL A 146 -4.08 19.87 -7.38
C VAL A 146 -3.97 18.50 -8.07
N PRO A 147 -3.06 18.36 -9.05
CA PRO A 147 -2.93 17.12 -9.79
C PRO A 147 -2.40 15.99 -8.89
N LYS A 148 -3.12 14.88 -8.84
CA LYS A 148 -2.74 13.66 -8.11
C LYS A 148 -2.53 12.50 -9.07
N TYR A 149 -1.42 11.80 -8.93
CA TYR A 149 -1.19 10.53 -9.62
C TYR A 149 -1.81 9.40 -8.80
N SER A 150 -2.97 8.92 -9.23
CA SER A 150 -3.80 7.97 -8.48
C SER A 150 -3.91 6.65 -9.22
N PHE A 151 -4.06 5.56 -8.47
CA PHE A 151 -4.17 4.20 -8.99
C PHE A 151 -5.59 3.68 -8.84
N PHE A 152 -6.04 2.96 -9.87
CA PHE A 152 -7.39 2.44 -10.01
C PHE A 152 -7.32 0.99 -10.48
N GLY A 153 -8.41 0.27 -10.23
CA GLY A 153 -8.58 -1.09 -10.69
C GLY A 153 -9.13 -2.00 -9.60
N ASP A 154 -9.57 -3.18 -10.03
CA ASP A 154 -10.09 -4.20 -9.14
C ASP A 154 -9.02 -4.69 -8.15
N THR A 155 -7.75 -4.72 -8.53
CA THR A 155 -6.63 -5.05 -7.63
C THR A 155 -6.52 -4.06 -6.46
N VAL A 156 -6.70 -2.76 -6.70
CA VAL A 156 -6.67 -1.74 -5.64
C VAL A 156 -7.81 -1.97 -4.64
N ASN A 157 -9.02 -2.21 -5.16
CA ASN A 157 -10.19 -2.52 -4.31
C ASN A 157 -9.99 -3.82 -3.54
N THR A 158 -9.43 -4.85 -4.18
CA THR A 158 -9.19 -6.15 -3.55
C THR A 158 -8.14 -6.03 -2.44
N ALA A 159 -7.07 -5.25 -2.63
CA ALA A 159 -6.08 -4.98 -1.60
C ALA A 159 -6.71 -4.31 -0.36
N SER A 160 -7.60 -3.33 -0.56
CA SER A 160 -8.33 -2.71 0.55
C SER A 160 -9.28 -3.70 1.25
N ARG A 161 -9.79 -4.72 0.53
CA ARG A 161 -10.55 -5.82 1.16
C ARG A 161 -9.68 -6.77 1.95
N MET A 162 -8.45 -7.03 1.51
CA MET A 162 -7.51 -7.85 2.28
C MET A 162 -7.14 -7.16 3.60
N GLU A 163 -7.04 -5.83 3.62
CA GLU A 163 -6.83 -5.08 4.85
C GLU A 163 -8.07 -5.13 5.75
N SER A 164 -9.24 -4.72 5.22
CA SER A 164 -10.45 -4.58 6.05
C SER A 164 -11.00 -5.90 6.60
N THR A 165 -10.72 -7.02 5.93
CA THR A 165 -11.07 -8.36 6.43
C THR A 165 -9.93 -9.01 7.24
N GLY A 166 -8.78 -8.34 7.36
CA GLY A 166 -7.60 -8.79 8.07
C GLY A 166 -7.72 -8.71 9.58
N GLU A 167 -6.70 -9.27 10.25
CA GLU A 167 -6.60 -9.30 11.71
C GLU A 167 -5.47 -8.40 12.20
N ALA A 168 -5.64 -7.84 13.40
CA ALA A 168 -4.64 -6.97 14.01
C ALA A 168 -3.30 -7.70 14.19
N GLY A 169 -2.23 -7.09 13.68
CA GLY A 169 -0.88 -7.64 13.71
C GLY A 169 -0.58 -8.69 12.64
N LYS A 170 -1.48 -8.92 11.68
CA LYS A 170 -1.28 -9.90 10.59
C LYS A 170 -1.30 -9.24 9.22
N LEU A 171 -0.60 -9.88 8.28
CA LEU A 171 -0.58 -9.54 6.86
C LEU A 171 -1.43 -10.54 6.06
N GLN A 172 -2.54 -10.08 5.50
CA GLN A 172 -3.39 -10.89 4.63
C GLN A 172 -3.03 -10.68 3.16
N VAL A 173 -2.99 -11.76 2.36
CA VAL A 173 -2.75 -11.66 0.92
C VAL A 173 -3.73 -12.48 0.09
N THR A 174 -3.93 -12.06 -1.16
CA THR A 174 -4.66 -12.84 -2.17
C THR A 174 -3.85 -14.03 -2.68
N GLU A 175 -4.52 -14.97 -3.34
CA GLU A 175 -3.88 -16.12 -4.01
C GLU A 175 -2.86 -15.69 -5.08
N GLU A 176 -3.17 -14.67 -5.88
CA GLU A 176 -2.24 -14.17 -6.91
C GLU A 176 -0.96 -13.64 -6.27
N THR A 177 -1.09 -12.93 -5.14
CA THR A 177 0.07 -12.43 -4.40
C THR A 177 0.88 -13.59 -3.83
N ARG A 178 0.23 -14.60 -3.25
CA ARG A 178 0.91 -15.82 -2.78
C ARG A 178 1.71 -16.48 -3.90
N ASN A 179 1.10 -16.65 -5.07
CA ASN A 179 1.76 -17.29 -6.22
C ASN A 179 2.98 -16.48 -6.72
N LEU A 180 2.90 -15.15 -6.73
CA LEU A 180 4.05 -14.29 -7.06
C LEU A 180 5.16 -14.38 -6.01
N LEU A 181 4.81 -14.48 -4.72
CA LEU A 181 5.80 -14.60 -3.65
C LEU A 181 6.55 -15.92 -3.69
N GLU A 182 5.88 -17.02 -4.05
CA GLU A 182 6.52 -18.33 -4.26
C GLU A 182 7.50 -18.33 -5.43
N GLN A 183 7.26 -17.50 -6.44
CA GLN A 183 8.17 -17.29 -7.56
C GLN A 183 9.29 -16.29 -7.24
N SER A 184 9.19 -15.57 -6.13
CA SER A 184 10.18 -14.58 -5.75
C SER A 184 11.45 -15.23 -5.20
N LYS A 185 12.56 -14.49 -5.22
CA LYS A 185 13.84 -14.97 -4.66
C LYS A 185 13.83 -15.08 -3.12
N SER A 186 12.83 -14.51 -2.47
CA SER A 186 12.74 -14.43 -1.01
C SER A 186 11.80 -15.50 -0.49
N LYS A 187 12.12 -16.06 0.68
CA LYS A 187 11.28 -17.07 1.33
C LYS A 187 10.34 -16.39 2.30
N PHE A 188 9.05 -16.72 2.18
CA PHE A 188 7.99 -16.29 3.08
C PHE A 188 7.31 -17.52 3.65
N THR A 189 6.93 -17.46 4.92
CA THR A 189 6.06 -18.48 5.51
C THR A 189 4.64 -18.11 5.18
N ILE A 190 4.00 -18.87 4.29
CA ILE A 190 2.64 -18.58 3.84
C ILE A 190 1.72 -19.68 4.35
N ILE A 191 0.65 -19.29 5.04
CA ILE A 191 -0.31 -20.20 5.64
C ILE A 191 -1.70 -19.87 5.11
N GLU A 192 -2.44 -20.88 4.66
CA GLU A 192 -3.82 -20.70 4.23
C GLU A 192 -4.68 -20.16 5.39
N ARG A 193 -5.47 -19.12 5.12
CA ARG A 193 -6.36 -18.55 6.11
C ARG A 193 -7.61 -19.41 6.24
N MET A 194 -7.74 -20.02 7.42
CA MET A 194 -8.93 -20.75 7.84
C MET A 194 -9.83 -19.85 8.68
N HIS A 195 -11.14 -19.89 8.41
CA HIS A 195 -12.14 -19.23 9.22
C HIS A 195 -12.47 -20.06 10.47
N ALA A 196 -13.05 -19.45 11.50
CA ALA A 196 -13.32 -20.10 12.79
C ALA A 196 -14.25 -21.33 12.69
N ASN A 197 -15.05 -21.42 11.62
CA ASN A 197 -15.92 -22.56 11.30
C ASN A 197 -15.19 -23.68 10.52
N GLY A 198 -13.87 -23.59 10.34
CA GLY A 198 -13.05 -24.56 9.63
C GLY A 198 -13.11 -24.46 8.10
N GLN A 199 -13.78 -23.46 7.53
CA GLN A 199 -13.79 -23.23 6.08
C GLN A 199 -12.60 -22.38 5.66
N ALA A 200 -11.93 -22.75 4.57
CA ALA A 200 -10.88 -21.94 3.98
C ALA A 200 -11.47 -20.71 3.27
N GLY A 201 -10.81 -19.57 3.42
CA GLY A 201 -11.17 -18.34 2.73
C GLY A 201 -12.10 -17.40 3.52
N VAL A 202 -12.40 -16.27 2.89
CA VAL A 202 -13.06 -15.11 3.50
C VAL A 202 -14.10 -14.56 2.55
N LEU A 203 -15.27 -14.19 3.07
CA LEU A 203 -16.28 -13.49 2.29
C LEU A 203 -15.84 -12.05 2.03
N VAL A 204 -15.57 -11.74 0.76
CA VAL A 204 -15.15 -10.43 0.30
C VAL A 204 -16.30 -9.77 -0.48
N LYS A 205 -16.66 -8.55 -0.07
CA LYS A 205 -17.73 -7.77 -0.71
C LYS A 205 -17.46 -7.61 -2.22
N GLY A 206 -18.39 -8.10 -3.04
CA GLY A 206 -18.30 -8.04 -4.50
C GLY A 206 -17.49 -9.16 -5.15
N LYS A 207 -16.87 -10.05 -4.36
CA LYS A 207 -16.08 -11.19 -4.84
C LYS A 207 -16.62 -12.55 -4.38
N GLY A 208 -17.39 -12.57 -3.30
CA GLY A 208 -17.86 -13.81 -2.68
C GLY A 208 -16.76 -14.44 -1.82
N LEU A 209 -16.73 -15.77 -1.74
CA LEU A 209 -15.72 -16.49 -0.96
C LEU A 209 -14.38 -16.46 -1.72
N MET A 210 -13.36 -15.87 -1.11
CA MET A 210 -12.00 -15.82 -1.64
C MET A 210 -11.05 -16.61 -0.76
N GLN A 211 -10.20 -17.46 -1.36
CA GLN A 211 -9.05 -18.01 -0.66
C GLN A 211 -8.03 -16.90 -0.40
N THR A 212 -7.51 -16.86 0.83
CA THR A 212 -6.58 -15.85 1.29
C THR A 212 -5.55 -16.49 2.21
N TYR A 213 -4.43 -15.81 2.40
CA TYR A 213 -3.30 -16.37 3.12
C TYR A 213 -2.74 -15.36 4.13
N TRP A 214 -2.17 -15.91 5.19
CA TRP A 214 -1.32 -15.17 6.12
C TRP A 214 0.14 -15.28 5.70
N ILE A 215 0.88 -14.20 5.89
CA ILE A 215 2.34 -14.12 5.76
C ILE A 215 2.93 -13.71 7.10
#